data_AF-A0ABD0QFT1-F1
#
_entry.id   AF-A0ABD0QFT1-F1
#
_cell.length_a   1.000
_cell.length_b   1.000
_cell.length_c   1.000
_cell.angle_alpha   90.00
_cell.angle_beta   90.00
_cell.angle_gamma   90.00
#
_symmetry.space_group_name_H-M   'P 1'
#
loop_
_entity.id
_entity.type
_entity.pdbx_description
1 polymer ?
#
loop_
_entity_poly.entity_id
_entity_poly.type
_entity_poly.pdbx_seq_one_letter_code
_entity_poly.pdbx_strand_id
1 'polypeptide(L)'
;ITAHQQPSTATEESEQCSTCEFRQHSKLMRLHAIKSQILSKLRLKQAPNISRDVVKQLLPKAPPLQQLLDQYDVLGDDSKDGAMEEDDEHATTETIMTMATE
;
A
#
# COMPACT_ATOMS: atom_id res chain seq x y z
N ILE A 1 -26.85 -13.68 46.27
CA ILE A 1 -26.12 -14.94 46.55
C ILE A 1 -26.53 -15.90 45.44
N THR A 2 -25.78 -16.26 44.41
CA THR A 2 -24.38 -16.06 44.02
C THR A 2 -24.35 -16.31 42.51
N ALA A 3 -23.83 -15.37 41.71
CA ALA A 3 -23.48 -15.64 40.32
C ALA A 3 -22.10 -16.29 40.33
N HIS A 4 -22.03 -17.59 40.04
CA HIS A 4 -20.76 -18.29 39.90
C HIS A 4 -20.18 -18.00 38.52
N GLN A 5 -19.09 -17.23 38.54
CA GLN A 5 -18.14 -17.08 37.46
C GLN A 5 -17.37 -18.39 37.30
N GLN A 6 -17.28 -18.91 36.07
CA GLN A 6 -16.29 -19.93 35.72
C GLN A 6 -15.32 -19.34 34.68
N PRO A 7 -14.01 -19.30 34.97
CA PRO A 7 -12.99 -18.96 34.00
C PRO A 7 -12.70 -20.20 33.14
N SER A 8 -13.06 -20.14 31.85
CA SER A 8 -12.65 -21.16 30.88
C SER A 8 -11.14 -21.05 30.68
N THR A 9 -10.45 -22.03 31.23
CA THR A 9 -9.01 -22.23 31.09
C THR A 9 -8.61 -22.23 29.61
N ALA A 10 -7.63 -21.39 29.29
CA ALA A 10 -6.90 -21.40 28.03
C ALA A 10 -6.27 -22.78 27.87
N THR A 11 -6.86 -23.60 27.00
CA THR A 11 -6.22 -24.81 26.50
C THR A 11 -5.47 -24.41 25.23
N GLU A 12 -4.15 -24.50 25.33
CA GLU A 12 -3.15 -24.16 24.33
C GLU A 12 -3.15 -25.16 23.19
N GLU A 13 -4.21 -25.23 22.38
CA GLU A 13 -4.15 -25.75 21.03
C GLU A 13 -5.07 -24.85 20.21
N SER A 14 -4.47 -23.89 19.51
CA SER A 14 -5.21 -23.10 18.53
C SER A 14 -5.68 -24.10 17.47
N GLU A 15 -6.93 -24.56 17.59
CA GLU A 15 -7.62 -25.33 16.58
C GLU A 15 -7.29 -24.68 15.23
N GLN A 16 -6.61 -25.39 14.34
CA GLN A 16 -6.29 -24.88 13.01
C GLN A 16 -7.60 -24.57 12.30
N CYS A 17 -8.02 -23.31 12.39
CA CYS A 17 -9.21 -22.80 11.75
C CYS A 17 -9.00 -22.81 10.23
N SER A 18 -9.50 -23.84 9.56
CA SER A 18 -9.34 -24.03 8.11
C SER A 18 -9.84 -22.84 7.28
N THR A 19 -10.90 -22.16 7.74
CA THR A 19 -11.41 -20.94 7.13
C THR A 19 -10.45 -19.76 7.30
N CYS A 20 -9.76 -19.68 8.44
CA CYS A 20 -8.74 -18.68 8.72
C CYS A 20 -7.48 -18.91 7.87
N GLU A 21 -7.06 -20.17 7.71
CA GLU A 21 -5.96 -20.55 6.82
C GLU A 21 -6.28 -20.21 5.35
N PHE A 22 -7.48 -20.54 4.89
CA PHE A 22 -7.94 -20.17 3.55
C PHE A 22 -7.95 -18.64 3.37
N ARG A 23 -8.44 -17.89 4.36
CA ARG A 23 -8.43 -16.42 4.32
C ARG A 23 -7.01 -15.88 4.27
N GLN A 24 -6.08 -16.46 5.01
CA GLN A 24 -4.67 -16.09 4.99
C GLN A 24 -4.05 -16.39 3.62
N HIS A 25 -4.31 -17.56 3.05
CA HIS A 25 -3.83 -17.94 1.72
C HIS A 25 -4.37 -16.98 0.64
N SER A 26 -5.68 -16.72 0.65
CA SER A 26 -6.33 -15.76 -0.25
C SER A 26 -5.74 -14.35 -0.12
N LYS A 27 -5.49 -13.89 1.12
CA LYS A 27 -4.81 -12.61 1.38
C LYS A 27 -3.41 -12.57 0.77
N LEU A 28 -2.62 -13.64 0.91
CA LEU A 28 -1.27 -13.71 0.34
C LEU A 28 -1.30 -13.69 -1.19
N MET A 29 -2.22 -14.43 -1.80
CA MET A 29 -2.42 -14.42 -3.26
C MET A 29 -2.84 -13.04 -3.77
N ARG A 30 -3.77 -12.38 -3.06
CA ARG A 30 -4.18 -11.00 -3.38
C ARG A 30 -3.02 -10.01 -3.24
N LEU A 31 -2.20 -10.14 -2.20
CA LEU A 31 -1.01 -9.29 -2.02
C LEU A 31 0.00 -9.49 -3.16
N HIS A 32 0.22 -10.73 -3.60
CA HIS A 32 1.07 -11.00 -4.75
C HIS A 32 0.51 -10.37 -6.04
N ALA A 33 -0.80 -10.53 -6.29
CA ALA A 33 -1.48 -9.93 -7.42
C ALA A 33 -1.38 -8.40 -7.43
N ILE A 34 -1.61 -7.74 -6.28
CA ILE A 34 -1.47 -6.29 -6.13
C ILE A 34 -0.04 -5.85 -6.43
N LYS A 35 0.98 -6.54 -5.90
CA LYS A 35 2.39 -6.22 -6.16
C LYS A 35 2.70 -6.27 -7.66
N SER A 36 2.27 -7.33 -8.35
CA SER A 36 2.46 -7.47 -9.80
C SER A 36 1.68 -6.41 -10.58
N GLN A 37 0.45 -6.11 -10.17
CA GLN A 37 -0.40 -5.10 -10.83
C GLN A 37 0.21 -3.70 -10.73
N ILE A 38 0.71 -3.30 -9.55
CA ILE A 38 1.39 -2.00 -9.37
C ILE A 38 2.59 -1.90 -10.30
N LEU A 39 3.44 -2.93 -10.34
CA LEU A 39 4.61 -2.95 -11.21
C LEU A 39 4.20 -2.88 -12.70
N SER A 40 3.16 -3.60 -13.10
CA SER A 40 2.63 -3.58 -14.47
C SER A 40 2.09 -2.20 -14.85
N LYS A 41 1.24 -1.61 -14.01
CA LYS A 41 0.66 -0.28 -14.24
C LYS A 41 1.76 0.78 -14.38
N LEU A 42 2.80 0.70 -13.55
CA LEU A 42 3.95 1.60 -13.61
C LEU A 42 4.99 1.25 -14.69
N ARG A 43 4.77 0.16 -15.45
CA ARG A 43 5.70 -0.36 -16.46
C ARG A 43 7.11 -0.67 -15.92
N LEU A 44 7.17 -1.13 -14.67
CA LEU A 44 8.40 -1.51 -13.98
C LEU A 44 8.57 -3.04 -14.01
N LYS A 45 9.75 -3.51 -14.41
CA LYS A 45 10.08 -4.95 -14.35
C LYS A 45 10.26 -5.44 -12.92
N GLN A 46 10.79 -4.59 -12.06
CA GLN A 46 11.06 -4.87 -10.65
C GLN A 46 10.92 -3.57 -9.84
N ALA A 47 10.73 -3.71 -8.52
CA ALA A 47 10.73 -2.56 -7.63
C ALA A 47 12.08 -1.83 -7.72
N PRO A 48 12.09 -0.48 -7.72
CA PRO A 48 13.33 0.30 -7.70
C PRO A 48 14.18 -0.08 -6.48
N ASN A 49 15.45 -0.39 -6.70
CA ASN A 49 16.37 -0.76 -5.63
C ASN A 49 16.95 0.51 -4.98
N ILE A 50 16.13 1.19 -4.18
CA ILE A 50 16.48 2.42 -3.49
C ILE A 50 16.13 2.31 -2.00
N SER A 51 17.09 2.63 -1.14
CA SER A 51 16.86 2.65 0.30
C SER A 51 16.22 3.96 0.73
N ARG A 52 15.59 3.97 1.90
CA ARG A 52 14.97 5.18 2.47
C ARG A 52 15.96 6.35 2.60
N ASP A 53 17.21 6.08 2.95
CA ASP A 53 18.20 7.14 3.15
C ASP A 53 18.69 7.71 1.81
N VAL A 54 18.80 6.87 0.78
CA VAL A 54 19.07 7.33 -0.59
C VAL A 54 17.90 8.15 -1.14
N VAL A 55 16.65 7.76 -0.87
CA VAL A 55 15.47 8.58 -1.21
C VAL A 55 15.58 9.97 -0.60
N LYS A 56 15.94 10.10 0.68
CA LYS A 56 16.09 11.41 1.35
C LYS A 56 17.20 12.28 0.75
N GLN A 57 18.26 11.68 0.21
CA GLN A 57 19.34 12.41 -0.44
C GLN A 57 18.97 12.81 -1.88
N LEU A 58 18.26 11.93 -2.61
CA LEU A 58 17.91 12.14 -4.01
C LEU A 58 16.67 13.02 -4.19
N LEU A 59 15.73 13.04 -3.24
CA LEU A 59 14.54 13.90 -3.30
C LEU A 59 14.91 15.37 -3.05
N PRO A 60 14.74 16.26 -4.06
CA PRO A 60 14.98 17.68 -3.88
C PRO A 60 14.03 18.30 -2.87
N LYS A 61 14.53 19.14 -1.95
CA LYS A 61 13.70 19.94 -1.04
C LYS A 61 13.16 21.22 -1.70
N ALA A 62 12.86 21.14 -2.99
CA ALA A 62 12.39 22.28 -3.75
C ALA A 62 10.89 22.54 -3.43
N PRO A 63 10.45 23.80 -3.32
CA PRO A 63 9.04 24.15 -3.12
C PRO A 63 8.03 23.40 -4.00
N PRO A 64 8.25 23.23 -5.34
CA PRO A 64 7.28 22.52 -6.18
C PRO A 64 7.09 21.05 -5.82
N LEU A 65 8.15 20.35 -5.40
CA LEU A 65 8.03 18.94 -5.01
C LEU A 65 7.35 18.79 -3.65
N GLN A 66 7.65 19.70 -2.71
CA GLN A 66 7.01 19.71 -1.40
C GLN A 66 5.50 19.93 -1.52
N GLN A 67 5.06 20.87 -2.36
CA GLN A 67 3.63 21.12 -2.60
C GLN A 67 2.91 19.90 -3.17
N LEU A 68 3.58 19.11 -4.02
CA LEU A 68 3.03 17.87 -4.54
C LEU A 68 2.92 16.82 -3.44
N LEU A 69 3.95 16.63 -2.61
CA LEU A 69 3.90 15.70 -1.48
C LEU A 69 2.81 16.08 -0.47
N ASP A 70 2.69 17.36 -0.15
CA ASP A 70 1.67 17.89 0.77
C ASP A 70 0.24 17.63 0.26
N GLN A 71 0.02 17.63 -1.07
CA GLN A 71 -1.28 17.33 -1.67
C GLN A 71 -1.71 15.86 -1.45
N TYR A 72 -0.76 14.94 -1.39
CA TYR A 72 -0.99 13.51 -1.20
C TYR A 72 -0.94 13.08 0.28
N ASP A 73 -0.33 13.89 1.16
CA ASP A 73 -0.29 13.64 2.62
C ASP A 73 -1.68 13.74 3.27
N VAL A 74 -2.59 14.52 2.67
CA VAL A 74 -3.98 14.73 3.17
C VAL A 74 -4.96 13.61 2.77
N LEU A 75 -4.57 12.70 1.87
CA LEU A 75 -5.45 11.65 1.32
C LEU A 75 -5.52 10.38 2.18
N GLY A 76 -5.08 10.44 3.44
CA GLY A 76 -5.15 9.32 4.39
C GLY A 76 -6.57 8.91 4.80
N ASP A 77 -7.60 9.75 4.57
CA ASP A 77 -9.00 9.45 4.90
C ASP A 77 -10.02 9.99 3.88
N ASP A 78 -9.64 10.93 3.00
CA ASP A 78 -10.56 11.47 2.00
C ASP A 78 -10.53 10.59 0.75
N SER A 79 -11.50 9.68 0.66
CA SER A 79 -11.82 8.95 -0.56
C SER A 79 -12.30 9.95 -1.59
N LYS A 80 -11.36 10.62 -2.28
CA LYS A 80 -11.67 11.43 -3.45
C LYS A 80 -12.15 10.48 -4.53
N ASP A 81 -13.47 10.28 -4.54
CA ASP A 81 -14.27 9.68 -5.60
C ASP A 81 -13.98 10.48 -6.88
N GLY A 82 -12.95 10.03 -7.60
CA GLY A 82 -12.29 10.77 -8.65
C GLY A 82 -12.29 9.95 -9.92
N ALA A 83 -13.39 10.03 -10.65
CA ALA A 83 -13.64 9.47 -11.97
C ALA A 83 -13.65 7.93 -12.04
N MET A 84 -14.76 7.37 -12.51
CA MET A 84 -14.77 6.01 -13.05
C MET A 84 -13.71 5.95 -14.16
N GLU A 85 -12.58 5.28 -13.89
CA GLU A 85 -11.57 4.98 -14.89
C GLU A 85 -12.21 4.01 -15.89
N GLU A 86 -12.66 4.53 -17.03
CA GLU A 86 -12.96 3.73 -18.20
C GLU A 86 -11.63 3.21 -18.78
N ASP A 87 -11.23 2.03 -18.31
CA ASP A 87 -10.26 1.12 -18.95
C ASP A 87 -8.92 1.75 -19.42
N ASP A 88 -8.11 2.25 -18.49
CA ASP A 88 -6.68 2.50 -18.73
C ASP A 88 -5.83 1.40 -18.05
N GLU A 89 -5.38 0.41 -18.83
CA GLU A 89 -4.55 -0.71 -18.33
C GLU A 89 -3.20 -0.26 -17.71
N HIS A 90 -2.76 0.97 -17.99
CA HIS A 90 -1.50 1.54 -17.48
C HIS A 90 -1.73 2.79 -16.66
N ALA A 91 -0.82 3.07 -15.70
CA ALA A 91 -0.89 4.31 -14.92
C ALA A 91 -0.63 5.54 -15.79
N THR A 92 -1.39 6.60 -15.52
CA THR A 92 -1.24 7.91 -16.16
C THR A 92 -0.29 8.78 -15.36
N THR A 93 0.65 9.45 -16.04
CA THR A 93 1.56 10.40 -15.39
C THR A 93 0.85 11.75 -15.24
N GLU A 94 0.61 12.19 -14.01
CA GLU A 94 -0.11 13.45 -13.75
C GLU A 94 0.75 14.72 -13.93
N THR A 95 2.05 14.68 -13.60
CA THR A 95 2.93 15.86 -13.68
C THR A 95 4.38 15.44 -13.95
N ILE A 96 5.04 16.10 -14.90
CA ILE A 96 6.44 15.89 -15.26
C ILE A 96 7.25 17.13 -14.85
N MET A 97 8.24 16.95 -13.96
CA MET A 97 9.17 18.00 -13.54
C MET A 97 10.56 17.69 -14.09
N THR A 98 10.99 18.40 -15.14
CA THR A 98 12.34 18.27 -15.71
C THR A 98 13.28 19.28 -15.10
N MET A 99 14.43 18.81 -14.61
CA MET A 99 15.53 19.67 -14.09
C MET A 99 16.57 19.90 -15.19
N ALA A 100 17.25 21.04 -15.16
CA ALA A 100 18.41 21.28 -16.02
C ALA A 100 19.54 20.28 -15.67
N THR A 101 20.23 19.77 -16.68
CA THR A 101 21.45 18.96 -16.50
C THR A 101 22.66 19.85 -16.80
N GLU A 102 23.67 19.81 -15.94
CA GLU A 102 24.94 20.54 -16.08
C GLU A 102 25.87 19.91 -17.12
#